data_AF-A0AAN9APZ4-F1
#
_entry.id   AF-A0AAN9APZ4-F1
#
_cell.length_a   1.000
_cell.length_b   1.000
_cell.length_c   1.000
_cell.angle_alpha   90.00
_cell.angle_beta   90.00
_cell.angle_gamma   90.00
#
_symmetry.space_group_name_H-M   'P 1'
#
loop_
_entity.id
_entity.type
_entity.pdbx_description
1 polymer ?
#
loop_
_entity_poly.entity_id
_entity_poly.type
_entity_poly.pdbx_seq_one_letter_code
_entity_poly.pdbx_strand_id
1 'polypeptide(L)'
;MARVVTVGYCLLVFFGNGIVLAASSGQQLRPGEATETHSCNHVRHPPAELSDPQVMRPNGENITFYQKYTEAYGIPILGSSNVTDDALKRACYTVRYLFAGHSGIRAMFYKFGGRFAIMSATEVTLDFPEFSSWDPFWNSRARGLGASWTTPLTTGAEENLLCQRNDRYHPEDIFLHESAHAVDLIGAWAAIPGFRPAVNNAFRHANVTGLWDNTYAATNALEYWAEGVQSYFNVNTKGPSGGNGIHNDIATRDKLRDYDPTLFKLIQEAFPCKNTYLKRCESTREMENNEVLQMNCNSDDHSYRMRVLAILSAKDPSCQDTRPLDCLHWSLSGECENNPGYMLGNCKASCKVCSPSNCYDENDNCPGWSRSGECEKNPAYMLWNCRLSCRQCTRTTADPLVG
;
A
#
# COMPACT_ATOMS: atom_id res chain seq x y z
N MET A 1 22.20 11.45 2.77
CA MET A 1 22.93 10.86 3.92
C MET A 1 21.90 10.18 4.81
N ALA A 2 21.92 8.85 4.87
CA ALA A 2 21.04 8.10 5.77
C ALA A 2 21.42 8.41 7.24
N ARG A 3 20.46 8.79 8.07
CA ARG A 3 20.65 8.87 9.52
C ARG A 3 20.17 7.55 10.12
N VAL A 4 21.13 6.80 10.65
CA VAL A 4 20.92 5.57 11.42
C VAL A 4 20.62 5.97 12.85
N VAL A 5 19.48 5.53 13.39
CA VAL A 5 19.25 5.47 14.84
C VAL A 5 18.99 4.01 15.18
N THR A 6 19.90 3.41 15.94
CA THR A 6 19.85 2.02 16.40
C THR A 6 19.09 1.92 17.71
N VAL A 7 17.92 1.24 17.72
CA VAL A 7 17.38 0.40 18.82
C VAL A 7 16.31 -0.54 18.22
N GLY A 8 16.34 -1.87 18.46
CA GLY A 8 15.21 -2.79 18.22
C GLY A 8 15.25 -3.71 16.97
N TYR A 9 14.56 -4.86 17.03
CA TYR A 9 14.75 -6.09 16.23
C TYR A 9 14.01 -6.21 14.88
N CYS A 10 13.39 -5.16 14.36
CA CYS A 10 13.18 -4.87 12.93
C CYS A 10 13.45 -3.37 12.71
N LEU A 11 13.69 -2.89 11.49
CA LEU A 11 13.63 -1.45 11.18
C LEU A 11 13.64 -1.32 9.65
N LEU A 12 12.60 -0.70 9.09
CA LEU A 12 12.57 -0.36 7.67
C LEU A 12 13.41 0.88 7.36
N VAL A 13 13.99 0.87 6.16
CA VAL A 13 14.87 1.90 5.61
C VAL A 13 14.08 3.16 5.28
N PHE A 14 14.41 4.29 5.92
CA PHE A 14 13.96 5.61 5.48
C PHE A 14 14.97 6.22 4.49
N PHE A 15 14.52 6.53 3.29
CA PHE A 15 15.14 7.57 2.47
C PHE A 15 14.73 8.93 3.03
N GLY A 16 15.57 9.48 3.92
CA GLY A 16 15.39 10.83 4.44
C GLY A 16 15.52 11.89 3.35
N ASN A 17 14.54 12.79 3.33
CA ASN A 17 14.48 14.10 2.66
C ASN A 17 14.91 14.13 1.19
N GLY A 18 13.91 14.17 0.31
CA GLY A 18 13.96 14.91 -0.95
C GLY A 18 15.19 14.64 -1.80
N ILE A 19 15.26 13.47 -2.40
CA ILE A 19 16.04 13.29 -3.62
C ILE A 19 15.13 12.55 -4.61
N VAL A 20 14.66 13.30 -5.59
CA VAL A 20 14.13 12.77 -6.85
C VAL A 20 15.26 11.97 -7.49
N LEU A 21 15.36 10.68 -7.18
CA LEU A 21 16.24 9.76 -7.89
C LEU A 21 15.48 9.24 -9.11
N ALA A 22 15.97 9.67 -10.28
CA ALA A 22 15.72 9.18 -11.62
C ALA A 22 14.39 8.44 -11.81
N ALA A 23 13.41 9.14 -12.38
CA ALA A 23 12.23 8.55 -12.98
C ALA A 23 12.66 7.42 -13.92
N SER A 24 12.51 6.17 -13.49
CA SER A 24 12.36 5.07 -14.43
C SER A 24 11.19 5.42 -15.34
N SER A 25 11.37 5.22 -16.64
CA SER A 25 10.37 5.42 -17.69
C SER A 25 8.95 5.13 -17.19
N GLY A 26 8.06 6.12 -17.31
CA GLY A 26 6.70 6.17 -16.73
C GLY A 26 6.14 4.84 -16.24
N GLN A 27 6.26 4.60 -14.94
CA GLN A 27 5.70 3.40 -14.33
C GLN A 27 4.17 3.40 -14.57
N GLN A 28 3.62 2.24 -14.95
CA GLN A 28 2.19 2.05 -15.23
C GLN A 28 1.49 1.20 -14.17
N LEU A 29 0.22 1.47 -13.87
CA LEU A 29 -0.61 0.65 -12.99
C LEU A 29 -0.63 -0.80 -13.47
N ARG A 30 -0.65 -1.76 -12.53
CA ARG A 30 -0.84 -3.18 -12.88
C ARG A 30 -2.14 -3.32 -13.69
N PRO A 31 -2.10 -3.93 -14.89
CA PRO A 31 -3.30 -4.21 -15.67
C PRO A 31 -4.28 -5.12 -14.91
N GLY A 32 -5.56 -5.10 -15.27
CA GLY A 32 -6.60 -5.90 -14.59
C GLY A 32 -7.07 -5.30 -13.27
N GLU A 33 -7.91 -6.02 -12.53
CA GLU A 33 -8.46 -5.57 -11.24
C GLU A 33 -8.25 -6.63 -10.17
N ALA A 34 -8.23 -6.21 -8.91
CA ALA A 34 -8.30 -7.17 -7.80
C ALA A 34 -9.62 -7.95 -7.88
N THR A 35 -9.56 -9.25 -7.62
CA THR A 35 -10.73 -10.13 -7.65
C THR A 35 -11.36 -10.28 -6.27
N GLU A 36 -12.49 -10.98 -6.19
CA GLU A 36 -13.12 -11.39 -4.93
C GLU A 36 -12.81 -12.85 -4.57
N THR A 37 -11.96 -13.51 -5.36
CA THR A 37 -11.64 -14.93 -5.25
C THR A 37 -10.19 -15.14 -4.83
N HIS A 38 -9.83 -16.36 -4.48
CA HIS A 38 -8.44 -16.73 -4.21
C HIS A 38 -8.18 -18.15 -4.70
N SER A 39 -6.90 -18.49 -4.84
CA SER A 39 -6.42 -19.83 -5.18
C SER A 39 -5.44 -20.37 -4.15
N CYS A 40 -5.54 -19.90 -2.89
CA CYS A 40 -4.65 -20.29 -1.79
C CYS A 40 -4.36 -21.79 -1.68
N ASN A 41 -5.31 -22.66 -2.02
CA ASN A 41 -5.13 -24.12 -1.91
C ASN A 41 -4.32 -24.72 -3.08
N HIS A 42 -4.03 -23.93 -4.10
CA HIS A 42 -3.43 -24.35 -5.36
C HIS A 42 -2.12 -23.60 -5.62
N VAL A 43 -1.01 -24.25 -5.28
CA VAL A 43 0.34 -23.79 -5.62
C VAL A 43 0.70 -24.33 -7.00
N ARG A 44 1.20 -23.45 -7.87
CA ARG A 44 1.50 -23.71 -9.28
C ARG A 44 2.68 -22.88 -9.76
N HIS A 45 3.12 -23.08 -11.01
CA HIS A 45 4.12 -22.18 -11.60
C HIS A 45 3.54 -20.77 -11.81
N PRO A 46 4.36 -19.71 -11.66
CA PRO A 46 3.95 -18.34 -11.96
C PRO A 46 3.42 -18.22 -13.40
N PRO A 47 2.29 -17.53 -13.61
CA PRO A 47 1.79 -17.28 -14.95
C PRO A 47 2.74 -16.33 -15.69
N ALA A 48 2.81 -16.47 -17.02
CA ALA A 48 3.77 -15.75 -17.86
C ALA A 48 3.66 -14.21 -17.73
N GLU A 49 2.46 -13.69 -17.45
CA GLU A 49 2.23 -12.26 -17.21
C GLU A 49 3.02 -11.68 -16.02
N LEU A 50 3.44 -12.49 -15.05
CA LEU A 50 4.31 -12.02 -13.96
C LEU A 50 5.75 -11.77 -14.42
N SER A 51 6.17 -12.18 -15.63
CA SER A 51 7.47 -11.76 -16.16
C SER A 51 7.47 -10.33 -16.69
N ASP A 52 6.31 -9.68 -16.77
CA ASP A 52 6.21 -8.29 -17.23
C ASP A 52 6.66 -7.32 -16.12
N PRO A 53 7.69 -6.47 -16.36
CA PRO A 53 8.12 -5.44 -15.40
C PRO A 53 7.02 -4.45 -15.00
N GLN A 54 5.97 -4.27 -15.81
CA GLN A 54 4.81 -3.45 -15.44
C GLN A 54 3.93 -4.12 -14.38
N VAL A 55 3.94 -5.46 -14.32
CA VAL A 55 3.20 -6.28 -13.36
C VAL A 55 4.02 -6.49 -12.07
N MET A 56 5.34 -6.57 -12.20
CA MET A 56 6.32 -6.85 -11.13
C MET A 56 7.41 -5.75 -11.04
N ARG A 57 7.19 -4.70 -10.24
CA ARG A 57 8.14 -3.59 -10.04
C ARG A 57 9.10 -3.81 -8.85
N PRO A 58 10.33 -3.25 -8.83
CA PRO A 58 10.95 -2.42 -9.86
C PRO A 58 11.58 -3.23 -11.00
N ASN A 59 11.94 -4.48 -10.74
CA ASN A 59 12.67 -5.35 -11.67
C ASN A 59 11.89 -6.65 -11.88
N GLY A 60 11.15 -6.75 -12.98
CA GLY A 60 10.68 -8.04 -13.52
C GLY A 60 11.81 -8.93 -14.05
N GLU A 61 13.07 -8.50 -13.89
CA GLU A 61 14.23 -8.99 -14.63
C GLU A 61 14.75 -10.37 -14.19
N ASN A 62 14.18 -10.99 -13.16
CA ASN A 62 14.53 -12.37 -12.82
C ASN A 62 13.36 -13.19 -12.25
N ILE A 63 12.26 -13.26 -13.02
CA ILE A 63 11.12 -14.14 -12.70
C ILE A 63 11.54 -15.61 -12.51
N THR A 64 12.68 -16.04 -13.05
CA THR A 64 13.14 -17.44 -12.95
C THR A 64 13.45 -17.90 -11.53
N PHE A 65 13.73 -16.96 -10.61
CA PHE A 65 13.83 -17.23 -9.18
C PHE A 65 12.49 -17.70 -8.61
N TYR A 66 11.41 -17.00 -8.99
CA TYR A 66 10.06 -17.34 -8.56
C TYR A 66 9.56 -18.53 -9.39
N GLN A 67 9.38 -19.67 -8.74
CA GLN A 67 9.02 -20.94 -9.39
C GLN A 67 7.70 -21.51 -8.86
N LYS A 68 7.24 -21.00 -7.72
CA LYS A 68 5.95 -21.32 -7.11
C LYS A 68 5.12 -20.06 -6.92
N TYR A 69 3.81 -20.21 -7.09
CA TYR A 69 2.83 -19.14 -7.10
C TYR A 69 1.48 -19.62 -6.57
N THR A 70 0.85 -18.76 -5.79
CA THR A 70 -0.59 -18.76 -5.51
C THR A 70 -1.07 -17.31 -5.43
N GLU A 71 -2.36 -17.08 -5.29
CA GLU A 71 -2.88 -15.71 -5.13
C GLU A 71 -4.08 -15.64 -4.20
N ALA A 72 -4.23 -14.47 -3.59
CA ALA A 72 -5.48 -14.02 -3.03
C ALA A 72 -5.89 -12.73 -3.75
N TYR A 73 -7.08 -12.71 -4.33
CA TYR A 73 -7.65 -11.54 -4.99
C TYR A 73 -6.87 -11.02 -6.20
N GLY A 74 -6.15 -11.90 -6.89
CA GLY A 74 -5.20 -11.57 -7.95
C GLY A 74 -3.86 -11.03 -7.44
N ILE A 75 -3.67 -10.85 -6.12
CA ILE A 75 -2.40 -10.41 -5.53
C ILE A 75 -1.44 -11.61 -5.48
N PRO A 76 -0.26 -11.54 -6.12
CA PRO A 76 0.68 -12.66 -6.14
C PRO A 76 1.30 -12.97 -4.77
N ILE A 77 1.37 -14.26 -4.44
CA ILE A 77 2.23 -14.82 -3.39
C ILE A 77 3.20 -15.79 -4.06
N LEU A 78 4.49 -15.51 -3.93
CA LEU A 78 5.56 -16.14 -4.71
C LEU A 78 6.57 -16.87 -3.83
N GLY A 79 7.29 -17.83 -4.41
CA GLY A 79 8.42 -18.49 -3.77
C GLY A 79 9.30 -19.19 -4.79
N SER A 80 10.51 -19.55 -4.39
CA SER A 80 11.36 -20.44 -5.17
C SER A 80 10.85 -21.88 -5.13
N SER A 81 11.53 -22.82 -5.80
CA SER A 81 11.26 -24.25 -5.66
C SER A 81 11.55 -24.79 -4.25
N ASN A 82 12.41 -24.12 -3.47
CA ASN A 82 12.79 -24.54 -2.12
C ASN A 82 11.68 -24.28 -1.09
N VAL A 83 10.83 -23.28 -1.33
CA VAL A 83 9.73 -22.92 -0.43
C VAL A 83 8.70 -24.04 -0.39
N THR A 84 8.28 -24.45 0.80
CA THR A 84 7.22 -25.44 0.95
C THR A 84 5.85 -24.90 0.50
N ASP A 85 5.02 -25.77 -0.08
CA ASP A 85 3.67 -25.38 -0.53
C ASP A 85 2.80 -24.91 0.65
N ASP A 86 2.99 -25.49 1.84
CA ASP A 86 2.25 -25.11 3.03
C ASP A 86 2.60 -23.70 3.53
N ALA A 87 3.85 -23.25 3.35
CA ALA A 87 4.24 -21.88 3.65
C ALA A 87 3.55 -20.88 2.70
N LEU A 88 3.48 -21.20 1.40
CA LEU A 88 2.74 -20.37 0.43
C LEU A 88 1.24 -20.34 0.71
N LYS A 89 0.65 -21.48 1.09
CA LYS A 89 -0.75 -21.55 1.52
C LYS A 89 -1.00 -20.68 2.75
N ARG A 90 -0.09 -20.70 3.76
CA ARG A 90 -0.18 -19.83 4.93
C ARG A 90 -0.13 -18.37 4.56
N ALA A 91 0.86 -17.99 3.77
CA ALA A 91 1.04 -16.63 3.35
C ALA A 91 -0.20 -16.14 2.60
N CYS A 92 -0.73 -16.97 1.70
CA CYS A 92 -1.96 -16.66 1.00
C CYS A 92 -3.16 -16.49 1.94
N TYR A 93 -3.29 -17.32 2.98
CA TYR A 93 -4.29 -17.13 4.02
C TYR A 93 -4.17 -15.76 4.70
N THR A 94 -2.96 -15.38 5.14
CA THR A 94 -2.72 -14.09 5.80
C THR A 94 -3.08 -12.92 4.88
N VAL A 95 -2.68 -12.97 3.61
CA VAL A 95 -3.04 -11.96 2.60
C VAL A 95 -4.55 -11.94 2.36
N ARG A 96 -5.17 -13.10 2.20
CA ARG A 96 -6.63 -13.25 2.03
C ARG A 96 -7.37 -12.59 3.19
N TYR A 97 -6.91 -12.82 4.43
CA TYR A 97 -7.49 -12.26 5.63
C TYR A 97 -7.34 -10.73 5.70
N LEU A 98 -6.12 -10.21 5.54
CA LEU A 98 -5.84 -8.78 5.70
C LEU A 98 -6.54 -7.93 4.63
N PHE A 99 -6.66 -8.43 3.40
CA PHE A 99 -7.28 -7.69 2.29
C PHE A 99 -8.77 -8.01 2.08
N ALA A 100 -9.38 -8.87 2.91
CA ALA A 100 -10.79 -9.20 2.79
C ALA A 100 -11.71 -7.99 3.01
N GLY A 101 -11.41 -7.23 4.06
CA GLY A 101 -12.39 -6.34 4.65
C GLY A 101 -12.64 -5.04 3.89
N HIS A 102 -11.66 -4.57 3.13
CA HIS A 102 -11.71 -3.26 2.48
C HIS A 102 -11.36 -3.34 1.00
N SER A 103 -12.37 -3.23 0.13
CA SER A 103 -12.23 -3.35 -1.33
C SER A 103 -11.25 -2.34 -1.92
N GLY A 104 -11.33 -1.07 -1.48
CA GLY A 104 -10.41 -0.01 -1.91
C GLY A 104 -8.94 -0.30 -1.61
N ILE A 105 -8.61 -0.69 -0.36
CA ILE A 105 -7.24 -1.07 0.04
C ILE A 105 -6.72 -2.20 -0.85
N ARG A 106 -7.54 -3.22 -1.05
CA ARG A 106 -7.21 -4.38 -1.89
C ARG A 106 -6.97 -4.01 -3.34
N ALA A 107 -7.87 -3.21 -3.92
CA ALA A 107 -7.74 -2.72 -5.29
C ALA A 107 -6.43 -1.93 -5.48
N MET A 108 -6.04 -1.11 -4.50
CA MET A 108 -4.84 -0.30 -4.62
C MET A 108 -3.56 -1.03 -4.39
N PHE A 109 -3.54 -1.93 -3.42
CA PHE A 109 -2.43 -2.82 -3.28
C PHE A 109 -2.17 -3.59 -4.58
N TYR A 110 -3.22 -4.10 -5.22
CA TYR A 110 -3.11 -4.74 -6.53
C TYR A 110 -2.58 -3.79 -7.61
N LYS A 111 -3.22 -2.63 -7.81
CA LYS A 111 -2.88 -1.67 -8.88
C LYS A 111 -1.46 -1.12 -8.76
N PHE A 112 -0.96 -0.96 -7.55
CA PHE A 112 0.39 -0.49 -7.31
C PHE A 112 1.48 -1.57 -7.47
N GLY A 113 1.10 -2.79 -7.84
CA GLY A 113 2.06 -3.88 -8.04
C GLY A 113 2.39 -4.65 -6.76
N GLY A 114 1.56 -4.48 -5.72
CA GLY A 114 1.66 -5.19 -4.45
C GLY A 114 1.72 -6.69 -4.64
N ARG A 115 2.62 -7.33 -3.91
CA ARG A 115 2.85 -8.77 -3.92
C ARG A 115 3.60 -9.22 -2.67
N PHE A 116 3.64 -10.53 -2.49
CA PHE A 116 4.32 -11.19 -1.40
C PHE A 116 5.28 -12.24 -1.93
N ALA A 117 6.41 -12.44 -1.25
CA ALA A 117 7.31 -13.56 -1.53
C ALA A 117 7.82 -14.22 -0.26
N ILE A 118 7.89 -15.55 -0.27
CA ILE A 118 8.27 -16.35 0.89
C ILE A 118 9.70 -16.84 0.72
N MET A 119 10.46 -16.72 1.79
CA MET A 119 11.85 -17.14 1.90
C MET A 119 11.87 -18.52 2.57
N SER A 120 12.54 -19.49 1.95
CA SER A 120 12.78 -20.79 2.58
C SER A 120 13.79 -20.67 3.73
N ALA A 121 13.91 -21.71 4.55
CA ALA A 121 14.89 -21.78 5.64
C ALA A 121 16.35 -21.75 5.13
N THR A 122 16.58 -22.07 3.86
CA THR A 122 17.90 -22.09 3.22
C THR A 122 18.24 -20.82 2.43
N GLU A 123 17.28 -19.91 2.27
CA GLU A 123 17.45 -18.65 1.55
C GLU A 123 17.64 -17.49 2.52
N VAL A 124 18.15 -16.36 2.01
CA VAL A 124 18.37 -15.11 2.75
C VAL A 124 17.79 -13.92 1.99
N THR A 125 17.72 -12.76 2.64
CA THR A 125 17.11 -11.54 2.08
C THR A 125 17.60 -11.17 0.69
N LEU A 126 18.92 -11.20 0.47
CA LEU A 126 19.53 -10.84 -0.82
C LEU A 126 19.33 -11.91 -1.92
N ASP A 127 18.79 -13.10 -1.61
CA ASP A 127 18.45 -14.08 -2.65
C ASP A 127 17.23 -13.64 -3.46
N PHE A 128 16.36 -12.79 -2.88
CA PHE A 128 15.30 -12.15 -3.66
C PHE A 128 15.92 -11.17 -4.67
N PRO A 129 15.56 -11.27 -5.96
CA PRO A 129 16.09 -10.39 -7.01
C PRO A 129 15.98 -8.90 -6.67
N GLU A 130 14.87 -8.50 -6.05
CA GLU A 130 14.57 -7.12 -5.65
C GLU A 130 15.52 -6.53 -4.60
N PHE A 131 16.19 -7.39 -3.82
CA PHE A 131 17.10 -6.99 -2.73
C PHE A 131 18.55 -7.41 -2.97
N SER A 132 18.83 -8.07 -4.09
CA SER A 132 20.15 -8.66 -4.42
C SER A 132 21.34 -7.70 -4.35
N SER A 133 21.12 -6.40 -4.57
CA SER A 133 22.16 -5.37 -4.52
C SER A 133 22.28 -4.65 -3.18
N TRP A 134 21.55 -5.08 -2.15
CA TRP A 134 21.56 -4.45 -0.83
C TRP A 134 22.79 -4.84 -0.01
N ASP A 135 22.99 -4.17 1.13
CA ASP A 135 24.06 -4.50 2.05
C ASP A 135 23.92 -5.94 2.60
N PRO A 136 24.96 -6.79 2.56
CA PRO A 136 24.91 -8.16 3.06
C PRO A 136 24.48 -8.31 4.53
N PHE A 137 24.58 -7.24 5.34
CA PHE A 137 24.00 -7.18 6.68
C PHE A 137 22.54 -7.68 6.73
N TRP A 138 21.74 -7.37 5.70
CA TRP A 138 20.33 -7.75 5.60
C TRP A 138 20.07 -9.26 5.62
N ASN A 139 21.06 -10.08 5.22
CA ASN A 139 20.94 -11.54 5.26
C ASN A 139 20.87 -12.08 6.70
N SER A 140 21.60 -11.45 7.62
CA SER A 140 21.56 -11.81 9.04
C SER A 140 20.41 -11.09 9.78
N ARG A 141 20.09 -9.88 9.31
CA ARG A 141 19.22 -8.96 10.02
C ARG A 141 17.74 -9.30 9.90
N ALA A 142 17.27 -9.74 8.74
CA ALA A 142 15.86 -9.84 8.42
C ALA A 142 15.47 -11.26 7.98
N ARG A 143 14.25 -11.67 8.37
CA ARG A 143 13.56 -12.87 7.88
C ARG A 143 12.16 -12.51 7.36
N GLY A 144 11.98 -11.24 7.04
CA GLY A 144 10.76 -10.61 6.54
C GLY A 144 11.03 -9.11 6.39
N LEU A 145 10.37 -8.49 5.41
CA LEU A 145 10.47 -7.07 5.12
C LEU A 145 9.12 -6.57 4.61
N GLY A 146 8.67 -5.43 5.10
CA GLY A 146 7.49 -4.73 4.61
C GLY A 146 7.70 -4.12 3.22
N ALA A 147 6.63 -4.09 2.43
CA ALA A 147 6.64 -3.45 1.12
C ALA A 147 6.84 -1.93 1.21
N SER A 148 7.41 -1.35 0.16
CA SER A 148 7.50 0.10 -0.03
C SER A 148 6.89 0.51 -1.37
N TRP A 149 6.71 1.82 -1.57
CA TRP A 149 6.22 2.36 -2.83
C TRP A 149 7.07 1.93 -4.05
N THR A 150 8.40 1.96 -3.91
CA THR A 150 9.33 1.64 -5.01
C THR A 150 9.53 0.14 -5.18
N THR A 151 9.38 -0.62 -4.11
CA THR A 151 9.48 -2.08 -4.09
C THR A 151 8.24 -2.64 -3.39
N PRO A 152 7.12 -2.82 -4.12
CA PRO A 152 5.84 -3.24 -3.55
C PRO A 152 5.83 -4.75 -3.25
N LEU A 153 6.87 -5.24 -2.60
CA LEU A 153 7.09 -6.64 -2.21
C LEU A 153 7.21 -6.72 -0.69
N THR A 154 6.29 -7.41 -0.05
CA THR A 154 6.45 -7.86 1.34
C THR A 154 7.03 -9.26 1.35
N THR A 155 7.94 -9.54 2.27
CA THR A 155 8.53 -10.88 2.43
C THR A 155 8.33 -11.44 3.83
N GLY A 156 8.38 -12.77 3.93
CA GLY A 156 8.40 -13.49 5.19
C GLY A 156 9.04 -14.85 5.04
N ALA A 157 9.43 -15.43 6.17
CA ALA A 157 10.13 -16.70 6.20
C ALA A 157 9.20 -17.88 6.52
N GLU A 158 9.48 -19.03 5.92
CA GLU A 158 8.66 -20.22 6.10
C GLU A 158 8.64 -20.73 7.55
N GLU A 159 9.74 -20.61 8.30
CA GLU A 159 9.77 -21.01 9.71
C GLU A 159 8.83 -20.18 10.57
N ASN A 160 8.66 -18.89 10.23
CA ASN A 160 7.66 -18.04 10.86
C ASN A 160 6.26 -18.43 10.39
N LEU A 161 5.98 -18.51 9.10
CA LEU A 161 4.65 -18.89 8.62
C LEU A 161 4.15 -20.23 9.19
N LEU A 162 5.03 -21.21 9.32
CA LEU A 162 4.69 -22.57 9.74
C LEU A 162 4.83 -22.83 11.24
N CYS A 163 5.15 -21.81 12.05
CA CYS A 163 5.36 -21.97 13.50
C CYS A 163 6.39 -23.06 13.83
N GLN A 164 7.52 -23.03 13.12
CA GLN A 164 8.60 -23.98 13.36
C GLN A 164 9.38 -23.59 14.61
N ARG A 165 9.88 -24.59 15.35
CA ARG A 165 10.59 -24.37 16.63
C ARG A 165 11.89 -23.57 16.53
N ASN A 166 12.51 -23.57 15.35
CA ASN A 166 13.74 -22.82 15.03
C ASN A 166 13.47 -21.36 14.61
N ASP A 167 12.21 -20.94 14.55
CA ASP A 167 11.84 -19.55 14.29
C ASP A 167 12.37 -18.64 15.40
N ARG A 168 13.27 -17.72 15.04
CA ARG A 168 13.82 -16.73 15.97
C ARG A 168 12.75 -15.77 16.53
N TYR A 169 11.59 -15.70 15.86
CA TYR A 169 10.43 -14.90 16.23
C TYR A 169 9.21 -15.76 16.55
N HIS A 170 9.41 -16.98 17.06
CA HIS A 170 8.36 -17.97 17.34
C HIS A 170 7.07 -17.43 18.02
N PRO A 171 7.10 -16.46 18.97
CA PRO A 171 5.86 -15.96 19.57
C PRO A 171 5.10 -14.91 18.73
N GLU A 172 5.68 -14.42 17.62
CA GLU A 172 5.14 -13.32 16.81
C GLU A 172 4.72 -13.75 15.40
N ASP A 173 3.60 -13.27 14.88
CA ASP A 173 3.33 -13.38 13.43
C ASP A 173 4.02 -12.24 12.67
N ILE A 174 5.29 -12.46 12.30
CA ILE A 174 6.12 -11.45 11.61
C ILE A 174 5.61 -11.24 10.19
N PHE A 175 5.17 -12.28 9.49
CA PHE A 175 4.61 -12.07 8.16
C PHE A 175 3.37 -11.18 8.19
N LEU A 176 2.52 -11.30 9.22
CA LEU A 176 1.41 -10.37 9.44
C LEU A 176 1.89 -8.94 9.75
N HIS A 177 2.92 -8.77 10.58
CA HIS A 177 3.55 -7.47 10.84
C HIS A 177 4.02 -6.79 9.53
N GLU A 178 4.84 -7.49 8.75
CA GLU A 178 5.39 -6.95 7.49
C GLU A 178 4.28 -6.71 6.44
N SER A 179 3.21 -7.50 6.49
CA SER A 179 2.01 -7.28 5.68
C SER A 179 1.19 -6.07 6.14
N ALA A 180 1.22 -5.72 7.43
CA ALA A 180 0.58 -4.52 7.95
C ALA A 180 1.23 -3.25 7.40
N HIS A 181 2.55 -3.23 7.20
CA HIS A 181 3.23 -2.15 6.48
C HIS A 181 2.75 -2.03 5.03
N ALA A 182 2.57 -3.15 4.33
CA ALA A 182 2.01 -3.16 2.98
C ALA A 182 0.59 -2.59 2.93
N VAL A 183 -0.25 -2.96 3.90
CA VAL A 183 -1.60 -2.37 4.04
C VAL A 183 -1.50 -0.87 4.26
N ASP A 184 -0.65 -0.38 5.15
CA ASP A 184 -0.50 1.05 5.44
C ASP A 184 0.07 1.85 4.27
N LEU A 185 1.27 1.50 3.81
CA LEU A 185 2.06 2.30 2.87
C LEU A 185 1.55 2.26 1.42
N ILE A 186 0.79 1.24 1.05
CA ILE A 186 0.36 1.03 -0.35
C ILE A 186 -1.16 1.01 -0.44
N GLY A 187 -1.84 0.20 0.38
CA GLY A 187 -3.28 0.02 0.29
C GLY A 187 -4.09 1.17 0.91
N ALA A 188 -4.01 1.31 2.23
CA ALA A 188 -4.78 2.24 3.07
C ALA A 188 -4.39 3.69 2.83
N TRP A 189 -3.09 4.02 2.75
CA TRP A 189 -2.66 5.37 2.38
C TRP A 189 -3.32 5.85 1.09
N ALA A 190 -3.51 4.95 0.12
CA ALA A 190 -4.13 5.31 -1.14
C ALA A 190 -5.66 5.29 -1.12
N ALA A 191 -6.26 4.30 -0.48
CA ALA A 191 -7.69 4.08 -0.50
C ALA A 191 -8.48 4.92 0.51
N ILE A 192 -7.85 5.30 1.63
CA ILE A 192 -8.51 6.02 2.73
C ILE A 192 -7.95 7.46 2.79
N PRO A 193 -8.76 8.48 2.45
CA PRO A 193 -8.32 9.87 2.48
C PRO A 193 -7.78 10.28 3.85
N GLY A 194 -6.56 10.81 3.89
CA GLY A 194 -5.95 11.31 5.12
C GLY A 194 -5.45 10.21 6.09
N PHE A 195 -5.46 8.94 5.68
CA PHE A 195 -5.06 7.82 6.52
C PHE A 195 -3.66 7.96 7.10
N ARG A 196 -2.64 8.18 6.25
CA ARG A 196 -1.25 8.29 6.72
C ARG A 196 -1.02 9.51 7.63
N PRO A 197 -1.55 10.72 7.33
CA PRO A 197 -1.60 11.81 8.30
C PRO A 197 -2.27 11.42 9.62
N ALA A 198 -3.37 10.67 9.60
CA ALA A 198 -4.06 10.24 10.82
C ALA A 198 -3.20 9.28 11.67
N VAL A 199 -2.53 8.29 11.05
CA VAL A 199 -1.58 7.40 11.73
C VAL A 199 -0.41 8.20 12.32
N ASN A 200 0.17 9.12 11.55
CA ASN A 200 1.25 9.98 12.04
C ASN A 200 0.81 10.87 13.22
N ASN A 201 -0.43 11.36 13.21
CA ASN A 201 -0.98 12.17 14.30
C ASN A 201 -1.21 11.31 15.55
N ALA A 202 -1.73 10.09 15.38
CA ALA A 202 -1.91 9.12 16.46
C ALA A 202 -0.57 8.75 17.11
N PHE A 203 0.46 8.48 16.30
CA PHE A 203 1.81 8.22 16.80
C PHE A 203 2.40 9.41 17.57
N ARG A 204 2.26 10.64 17.06
CA ARG A 204 2.73 11.83 17.79
C ARG A 204 2.02 12.01 19.12
N HIS A 205 0.71 11.77 19.14
CA HIS A 205 -0.06 11.76 20.39
C HIS A 205 0.44 10.68 21.36
N ALA A 206 0.65 9.46 20.87
CA ALA A 206 1.19 8.35 21.67
C ALA A 206 2.52 8.72 22.32
N ASN A 207 3.47 9.25 21.55
CA ASN A 207 4.77 9.69 22.07
C ASN A 207 4.67 10.79 23.13
N VAL A 208 3.76 11.76 22.96
CA VAL A 208 3.59 12.86 23.94
C VAL A 208 2.91 12.38 25.22
N THR A 209 2.09 11.33 25.13
CA THR A 209 1.35 10.77 26.27
C THR A 209 2.04 9.57 26.93
N GLY A 210 3.21 9.16 26.43
CA GLY A 210 3.97 8.01 26.93
C GLY A 210 3.36 6.66 26.57
N LEU A 211 2.42 6.62 25.62
CA LEU A 211 1.93 5.35 25.08
C LEU A 211 3.05 4.69 24.28
N TRP A 212 3.18 3.37 24.46
CA TRP A 212 4.19 2.54 23.82
C TRP A 212 5.63 2.84 24.26
N ASP A 213 5.85 3.64 25.30
CA ASP A 213 7.19 3.88 25.86
C ASP A 213 7.92 2.56 26.15
N ASN A 214 9.23 2.55 25.84
CA ASN A 214 10.08 1.38 26.02
C ASN A 214 9.59 0.14 25.25
N THR A 215 9.00 0.34 24.07
CA THR A 215 8.63 -0.72 23.12
C THR A 215 9.13 -0.39 21.72
N TYR A 216 9.09 -1.39 20.85
CA TYR A 216 9.42 -1.25 19.44
C TYR A 216 8.39 -0.39 18.70
N ALA A 217 7.12 -0.40 19.13
CA ALA A 217 6.06 0.45 18.57
C ALA A 217 6.35 1.96 18.72
N ALA A 218 7.16 2.38 19.71
CA ALA A 218 7.56 3.78 19.89
C ALA A 218 8.65 4.24 18.92
N THR A 219 9.22 3.34 18.11
CA THR A 219 10.36 3.67 17.25
C THR A 219 9.98 4.69 16.17
N ASN A 220 8.87 4.45 15.46
CA ASN A 220 8.35 5.35 14.44
C ASN A 220 6.88 4.99 14.12
N ALA A 221 6.20 5.84 13.34
CA ALA A 221 4.78 5.66 13.00
C ALA A 221 4.46 4.40 12.17
N LEU A 222 5.44 3.80 11.48
CA LEU A 222 5.26 2.52 10.77
C LEU A 222 5.19 1.36 11.74
N GLU A 223 6.15 1.29 12.68
CA GLU A 223 6.19 0.23 13.70
C GLU A 223 5.01 0.34 14.66
N TYR A 224 4.66 1.58 15.06
CA TYR A 224 3.46 1.87 15.83
C TYR A 224 2.20 1.26 15.19
N TRP A 225 2.05 1.41 13.87
CA TRP A 225 0.96 0.82 13.13
C TRP A 225 1.04 -0.71 13.10
N ALA A 226 2.19 -1.29 12.72
CA ALA A 226 2.33 -2.73 12.53
C ALA A 226 2.21 -3.53 13.84
N GLU A 227 2.83 -3.06 14.92
CA GLU A 227 2.71 -3.61 16.28
C GLU A 227 1.28 -3.50 16.82
N GLY A 228 0.62 -2.37 16.52
CA GLY A 228 -0.81 -2.19 16.80
C GLY A 228 -1.66 -3.22 16.09
N VAL A 229 -1.41 -3.45 14.80
CA VAL A 229 -2.13 -4.45 14.00
C VAL A 229 -1.90 -5.88 14.52
N GLN A 230 -0.67 -6.24 14.89
CA GLN A 230 -0.40 -7.52 15.54
C GLN A 230 -1.19 -7.67 16.85
N SER A 231 -1.21 -6.62 17.67
CA SER A 231 -1.95 -6.61 18.94
C SER A 231 -3.44 -6.74 18.71
N TYR A 232 -3.97 -6.03 17.71
CA TYR A 232 -5.38 -6.08 17.30
C TYR A 232 -5.81 -7.48 16.83
N PHE A 233 -4.92 -8.24 16.19
CA PHE A 233 -5.18 -9.61 15.78
C PHE A 233 -4.71 -10.67 16.79
N ASN A 234 -4.29 -10.25 17.99
CA ASN A 234 -3.84 -11.13 19.08
C ASN A 234 -2.65 -12.03 18.70
N VAL A 235 -1.73 -11.49 17.89
CA VAL A 235 -0.51 -12.18 17.40
C VAL A 235 0.77 -11.41 17.74
N ASN A 236 0.66 -10.43 18.64
CA ASN A 236 1.83 -9.78 19.21
C ASN A 236 2.37 -10.57 20.42
N THR A 237 3.66 -10.45 20.71
CA THR A 237 4.27 -11.03 21.89
C THR A 237 3.93 -10.22 23.13
N LYS A 238 3.48 -10.92 24.17
CA LYS A 238 3.28 -10.29 25.48
C LYS A 238 4.61 -10.05 26.18
N GLY A 239 4.96 -8.79 26.37
CA GLY A 239 6.03 -8.33 27.24
C GLY A 239 5.56 -7.99 28.67
N PRO A 240 6.47 -7.48 29.51
CA PRO A 240 6.12 -6.97 30.84
C PRO A 240 5.37 -5.63 30.75
N SER A 241 4.61 -5.30 31.80
CA SER A 241 4.05 -3.95 31.97
C SER A 241 5.17 -2.91 31.97
N GLY A 242 5.03 -1.84 31.20
CA GLY A 242 6.06 -0.81 31.05
C GLY A 242 7.18 -1.13 30.03
N GLY A 243 7.08 -2.24 29.30
CA GLY A 243 7.95 -2.54 28.16
C GLY A 243 9.29 -3.19 28.53
N ASN A 244 9.90 -3.86 27.56
CA ASN A 244 11.25 -4.44 27.65
C ASN A 244 12.20 -3.94 26.54
N GLY A 245 11.87 -2.81 25.92
CA GLY A 245 12.55 -2.27 24.74
C GLY A 245 12.03 -2.84 23.42
N ILE A 246 11.17 -3.86 23.45
CA ILE A 246 10.55 -4.47 22.27
C ILE A 246 9.02 -4.54 22.45
N HIS A 247 8.58 -5.22 23.51
CA HIS A 247 7.18 -5.54 23.78
C HIS A 247 6.76 -5.04 25.16
N ASN A 248 5.51 -4.59 25.28
CA ASN A 248 4.84 -4.37 26.57
C ASN A 248 3.69 -5.39 26.74
N ASP A 249 2.82 -5.16 27.72
CA ASP A 249 1.72 -6.07 28.02
C ASP A 249 0.48 -5.87 27.12
N ILE A 250 0.52 -4.96 26.13
CA ILE A 250 -0.56 -4.61 25.19
C ILE A 250 -0.53 -5.53 23.96
N ALA A 251 -0.59 -6.84 24.18
CA ALA A 251 -0.48 -7.84 23.11
C ALA A 251 -1.82 -8.37 22.55
N THR A 252 -2.95 -7.81 23.01
CA THR A 252 -4.29 -8.29 22.63
C THR A 252 -5.20 -7.15 22.18
N ARG A 253 -6.22 -7.51 21.40
CA ARG A 253 -7.23 -6.59 20.84
C ARG A 253 -7.95 -5.80 21.92
N ASP A 254 -8.35 -6.48 22.99
CA ASP A 254 -9.06 -5.86 24.11
C ASP A 254 -8.16 -4.86 24.85
N LYS A 255 -6.90 -5.23 25.12
CA LYS A 255 -5.96 -4.31 25.74
C LYS A 255 -5.66 -3.12 24.86
N LEU A 256 -5.46 -3.33 23.55
CA LEU A 256 -5.23 -2.26 22.60
C LEU A 256 -6.40 -1.27 22.56
N ARG A 257 -7.64 -1.78 22.54
CA ARG A 257 -8.86 -0.95 22.55
C ARG A 257 -8.87 0.03 23.71
N ASP A 258 -8.49 -0.45 24.89
CA ASP A 258 -8.57 0.31 26.13
C ASP A 258 -7.32 1.21 26.33
N TYR A 259 -6.15 0.76 25.86
CA TYR A 259 -4.87 1.45 25.99
C TYR A 259 -4.65 2.56 24.94
N ASP A 260 -4.89 2.27 23.66
CA ASP A 260 -4.73 3.19 22.55
C ASP A 260 -5.98 3.18 21.64
N PRO A 261 -7.09 3.77 22.09
CA PRO A 261 -8.34 3.80 21.34
C PRO A 261 -8.24 4.56 20.01
N THR A 262 -7.24 5.43 19.85
CA THR A 262 -7.00 6.16 18.59
C THR A 262 -6.44 5.21 17.54
N LEU A 263 -5.37 4.47 17.85
CA LEU A 263 -4.83 3.46 16.96
C LEU A 263 -5.85 2.35 16.66
N PHE A 264 -6.57 1.91 17.70
CA PHE A 264 -7.59 0.88 17.56
C PHE A 264 -8.65 1.24 16.50
N LYS A 265 -9.10 2.50 16.48
CA LYS A 265 -10.08 2.99 15.48
C LYS A 265 -9.50 3.05 14.07
N LEU A 266 -8.25 3.49 13.91
CA LEU A 266 -7.58 3.50 12.60
C LEU A 266 -7.43 2.07 12.04
N ILE A 267 -7.11 1.10 12.90
CA ILE A 267 -7.06 -0.31 12.52
C ILE A 267 -8.47 -0.82 12.15
N GLN A 268 -9.52 -0.42 12.86
CA GLN A 268 -10.90 -0.74 12.48
C GLN A 268 -11.30 -0.18 11.12
N GLU A 269 -10.83 1.01 10.76
CA GLU A 269 -11.09 1.62 9.46
C GLU A 269 -10.45 0.80 8.32
N ALA A 270 -9.21 0.33 8.51
CA ALA A 270 -8.53 -0.52 7.53
C ALA A 270 -9.10 -1.96 7.48
N PHE A 271 -9.58 -2.49 8.61
CA PHE A 271 -10.09 -3.86 8.73
C PHE A 271 -11.54 -3.90 9.27
N PRO A 272 -12.53 -3.40 8.48
CA PRO A 272 -13.87 -3.10 8.99
C PRO A 272 -14.75 -4.32 9.24
N CYS A 273 -14.46 -5.46 8.60
CA CYS A 273 -15.30 -6.66 8.69
C CYS A 273 -15.26 -7.39 10.04
N LYS A 274 -14.36 -7.01 10.94
CA LYS A 274 -14.21 -7.64 12.27
C LYS A 274 -14.11 -9.17 12.22
N ASN A 275 -13.51 -9.71 11.15
CA ASN A 275 -13.15 -11.13 11.07
C ASN A 275 -12.25 -11.53 12.27
N THR A 276 -12.10 -12.83 12.50
CA THR A 276 -11.22 -13.38 13.54
C THR A 276 -10.06 -14.10 12.89
N TYR A 277 -8.83 -13.65 13.14
CA TYR A 277 -7.65 -14.24 12.52
C TYR A 277 -7.31 -15.61 13.11
N LEU A 278 -7.09 -16.60 12.24
CA LEU A 278 -6.53 -17.89 12.64
C LEU A 278 -5.02 -17.76 12.82
N LYS A 279 -4.54 -17.89 14.06
CA LYS A 279 -3.11 -17.73 14.40
C LYS A 279 -2.29 -18.90 13.88
N ARG A 280 -1.09 -18.60 13.37
CA ARG A 280 -0.20 -19.56 12.68
C ARG A 280 0.14 -20.83 13.47
N CYS A 281 0.24 -20.73 14.80
CA CYS A 281 0.57 -21.85 15.69
C CYS A 281 -0.66 -22.63 16.18
N GLU A 282 -1.87 -22.11 15.93
CA GLU A 282 -3.14 -22.65 16.44
C GLU A 282 -4.06 -23.13 15.30
N SER A 283 -3.64 -22.96 14.05
CA SER A 283 -4.42 -23.28 12.85
C SER A 283 -3.81 -24.42 12.04
N THR A 284 -4.67 -25.09 11.27
CA THR A 284 -4.25 -26.04 10.23
C THR A 284 -4.51 -25.46 8.84
N ARG A 285 -3.87 -26.02 7.81
CA ARG A 285 -4.17 -25.65 6.42
C ARG A 285 -5.65 -25.85 6.09
N GLU A 286 -6.26 -26.91 6.63
CA GLU A 286 -7.68 -27.20 6.42
C GLU A 286 -8.59 -26.14 7.04
N MET A 287 -8.34 -25.72 8.29
CA MET A 287 -9.09 -24.65 8.96
C MET A 287 -9.00 -23.34 8.17
N GLU A 288 -7.80 -22.98 7.73
CA GLU A 288 -7.57 -21.79 6.91
C GLU A 288 -8.31 -21.87 5.58
N ASN A 289 -8.22 -23.00 4.88
CA ASN A 289 -8.87 -23.17 3.59
C ASN A 289 -10.40 -23.10 3.68
N ASN A 290 -10.98 -23.61 4.77
CA ASN A 290 -12.43 -23.65 5.01
C ASN A 290 -12.98 -22.37 5.66
N GLU A 291 -12.13 -21.44 6.09
CA GLU A 291 -12.60 -20.19 6.70
C GLU A 291 -13.36 -19.33 5.67
N VAL A 292 -14.57 -18.93 6.04
CA VAL A 292 -15.41 -18.00 5.28
C VAL A 292 -15.26 -16.61 5.90
N LEU A 293 -14.59 -15.72 5.18
CA LEU A 293 -14.36 -14.34 5.62
C LEU A 293 -15.52 -13.43 5.21
N GLN A 294 -15.92 -12.52 6.09
CA GLN A 294 -16.70 -11.37 5.67
C GLN A 294 -15.83 -10.46 4.82
N MET A 295 -16.39 -9.97 3.72
CA MET A 295 -15.70 -9.19 2.69
C MET A 295 -16.36 -7.83 2.50
N ASN A 296 -15.57 -6.82 2.13
CA ASN A 296 -16.08 -5.53 1.62
C ASN A 296 -17.01 -4.80 2.60
N CYS A 297 -16.63 -4.76 3.88
CA CYS A 297 -17.42 -4.11 4.93
C CYS A 297 -17.11 -2.61 5.07
N ASN A 298 -16.32 -2.04 4.17
CA ASN A 298 -16.15 -0.59 4.05
C ASN A 298 -17.40 0.02 3.39
N SER A 299 -18.17 0.83 4.12
CA SER A 299 -19.32 1.55 3.57
C SER A 299 -18.85 2.67 2.61
N ASP A 300 -19.43 2.71 1.41
CA ASP A 300 -19.35 3.77 0.38
C ASP A 300 -18.02 3.96 -0.38
N ASP A 301 -17.60 2.93 -1.12
CA ASP A 301 -16.48 2.88 -2.09
C ASP A 301 -16.63 3.79 -3.34
N HIS A 302 -17.63 4.67 -3.38
CA HIS A 302 -18.01 5.39 -4.60
C HIS A 302 -16.98 6.44 -5.02
N SER A 303 -16.31 7.12 -4.09
CA SER A 303 -15.35 8.18 -4.44
C SER A 303 -14.03 7.63 -4.99
N TYR A 304 -13.67 6.41 -4.60
CA TYR A 304 -12.37 5.82 -4.84
C TYR A 304 -12.33 5.00 -6.13
N ARG A 305 -13.34 4.14 -6.32
CA ARG A 305 -13.63 3.50 -7.60
C ARG A 305 -13.70 4.54 -8.72
N MET A 306 -14.29 5.71 -8.48
CA MET A 306 -14.34 6.80 -9.47
C MET A 306 -12.97 7.43 -9.78
N ARG A 307 -12.03 7.50 -8.83
CA ARG A 307 -10.65 8.01 -9.09
C ARG A 307 -9.83 7.02 -9.92
N VAL A 308 -9.87 5.74 -9.55
CA VAL A 308 -9.18 4.69 -10.30
C VAL A 308 -9.81 4.51 -11.68
N LEU A 309 -11.14 4.50 -11.77
CA LEU A 309 -11.84 4.50 -13.06
C LEU A 309 -11.47 5.73 -13.89
N ALA A 310 -11.41 6.94 -13.33
CA ALA A 310 -11.02 8.13 -14.10
C ALA A 310 -9.62 8.00 -14.71
N ILE A 311 -8.67 7.41 -13.99
CA ILE A 311 -7.31 7.14 -14.50
C ILE A 311 -7.32 6.03 -15.56
N LEU A 312 -8.07 4.95 -15.35
CA LEU A 312 -8.17 3.83 -16.30
C LEU A 312 -9.04 4.14 -17.53
N SER A 313 -9.97 5.09 -17.42
CA SER A 313 -10.92 5.48 -18.45
C SER A 313 -10.49 6.70 -19.25
N ALA A 314 -9.33 7.30 -18.92
CA ALA A 314 -8.69 8.39 -19.64
C ALA A 314 -8.22 7.92 -21.04
N LYS A 315 -9.19 7.68 -21.92
CA LYS A 315 -8.98 7.29 -23.33
C LYS A 315 -8.69 8.49 -24.23
N ASP A 316 -8.98 9.69 -23.75
CA ASP A 316 -8.66 10.92 -24.46
C ASP A 316 -7.16 11.20 -24.33
N PRO A 317 -6.38 11.19 -25.43
CA PRO A 317 -4.95 11.51 -25.41
C PRO A 317 -4.61 12.86 -24.79
N SER A 318 -5.58 13.78 -24.74
CA SER A 318 -5.43 15.11 -24.12
C SER A 318 -5.62 15.10 -22.59
N CYS A 319 -6.22 14.03 -22.05
CA CYS A 319 -6.48 13.76 -20.64
C CYS A 319 -5.72 12.50 -20.21
N GLN A 320 -4.41 12.61 -20.08
CA GLN A 320 -3.58 11.51 -19.58
C GLN A 320 -2.57 12.02 -18.55
N ASP A 321 -2.23 11.14 -17.62
CA ASP A 321 -1.12 11.34 -16.73
C ASP A 321 0.16 10.87 -17.42
N THR A 322 1.21 11.69 -17.43
CA THR A 322 2.51 11.31 -18.02
C THR A 322 3.20 10.22 -17.21
N ARG A 323 2.87 10.11 -15.92
CA ARG A 323 3.32 9.08 -14.98
C ARG A 323 2.14 8.62 -14.12
N PRO A 324 1.24 7.76 -14.62
CA PRO A 324 -0.06 7.47 -13.98
C PRO A 324 0.04 7.08 -12.50
N LEU A 325 1.05 6.30 -12.10
CA LEU A 325 1.25 5.94 -10.70
C LEU A 325 1.73 7.08 -9.84
N ASP A 326 2.75 7.80 -10.31
CA ASP A 326 3.33 8.90 -9.56
C ASP A 326 2.33 10.05 -9.46
N CYS A 327 1.60 10.32 -10.54
CA CYS A 327 0.51 11.28 -10.56
C CYS A 327 -0.61 10.92 -9.61
N LEU A 328 -1.02 9.65 -9.56
CA LEU A 328 -1.99 9.18 -8.56
C LEU A 328 -1.42 9.39 -7.15
N HIS A 329 -0.17 9.01 -6.92
CA HIS A 329 0.49 9.16 -5.62
C HIS A 329 0.61 10.61 -5.15
N TRP A 330 1.07 11.50 -6.02
CA TRP A 330 1.21 12.92 -5.75
C TRP A 330 -0.16 13.58 -5.55
N SER A 331 -1.16 13.25 -6.38
CA SER A 331 -2.52 13.80 -6.21
C SER A 331 -3.14 13.42 -4.86
N LEU A 332 -2.94 12.18 -4.40
CA LEU A 332 -3.38 11.71 -3.08
C LEU A 332 -2.62 12.37 -1.93
N SER A 333 -1.41 12.85 -2.21
CA SER A 333 -0.58 13.60 -1.27
C SER A 333 -0.89 15.11 -1.25
N GLY A 334 -1.89 15.57 -2.01
CA GLY A 334 -2.31 16.98 -2.08
C GLY A 334 -1.45 17.84 -3.01
N GLU A 335 -0.67 17.24 -3.90
CA GLU A 335 0.20 17.98 -4.82
C GLU A 335 -0.59 18.76 -5.89
N CYS A 336 -1.84 18.40 -6.16
CA CYS A 336 -2.68 19.17 -7.08
C CYS A 336 -2.90 20.61 -6.60
N GLU A 337 -2.96 20.80 -5.28
CA GLU A 337 -3.08 22.10 -4.62
C GLU A 337 -1.71 22.70 -4.26
N ASN A 338 -0.77 21.88 -3.80
CA ASN A 338 0.55 22.34 -3.33
C ASN A 338 1.54 22.62 -4.47
N ASN A 339 1.38 21.93 -5.61
CA ASN A 339 2.25 22.03 -6.78
C ASN A 339 1.45 22.04 -8.10
N PRO A 340 0.50 22.98 -8.27
CA PRO A 340 -0.41 22.97 -9.40
C PRO A 340 0.31 23.14 -10.74
N GLY A 341 1.42 23.88 -10.79
CA GLY A 341 2.16 24.11 -12.03
C GLY A 341 2.67 22.81 -12.69
N TYR A 342 3.26 21.91 -11.89
CA TYR A 342 3.68 20.61 -12.40
C TYR A 342 2.50 19.66 -12.58
N MET A 343 1.63 19.58 -11.57
CA MET A 343 0.57 18.59 -11.49
C MET A 343 -0.51 18.78 -12.55
N LEU A 344 -0.96 20.02 -12.80
CA LEU A 344 -1.99 20.26 -13.81
C LEU A 344 -1.48 20.07 -15.25
N GLY A 345 -0.17 20.15 -15.47
CA GLY A 345 0.46 19.86 -16.76
C GLY A 345 0.69 18.37 -17.02
N ASN A 346 1.11 17.63 -15.98
CA ASN A 346 1.60 16.26 -16.09
C ASN A 346 0.65 15.19 -15.55
N CYS A 347 -0.28 15.56 -14.67
CA CYS A 347 -1.13 14.67 -13.89
C CYS A 347 -2.61 15.05 -14.02
N LYS A 348 -3.04 15.33 -15.26
CA LYS A 348 -4.36 15.88 -15.58
C LYS A 348 -5.51 14.99 -15.13
N ALA A 349 -5.38 13.68 -15.33
CA ALA A 349 -6.40 12.71 -14.95
C ALA A 349 -6.45 12.54 -13.43
N SER A 350 -5.28 12.40 -12.79
CA SER A 350 -5.18 12.28 -11.33
C SER A 350 -5.66 13.53 -10.59
N CYS A 351 -5.35 14.73 -11.08
CA CYS A 351 -5.88 15.99 -10.54
C CYS A 351 -7.30 16.31 -11.01
N LYS A 352 -7.93 15.42 -11.77
CA LYS A 352 -9.30 15.54 -12.28
C LYS A 352 -9.54 16.81 -13.09
N VAL A 353 -8.51 17.40 -13.68
CA VAL A 353 -8.61 18.62 -14.51
C VAL A 353 -8.84 18.30 -15.98
N CYS A 354 -9.09 17.03 -16.29
CA CYS A 354 -9.58 16.63 -17.58
C CYS A 354 -10.96 17.23 -17.85
N SER A 355 -11.06 18.01 -18.92
CA SER A 355 -12.37 18.47 -19.41
C SER A 355 -13.14 17.26 -19.97
N PRO A 356 -14.40 17.04 -19.57
CA PRO A 356 -15.33 16.36 -20.44
C PRO A 356 -15.59 17.26 -21.65
N SER A 357 -16.11 16.69 -22.72
CA SER A 357 -16.55 17.30 -23.97
C SER A 357 -17.46 18.56 -23.88
N ASN A 358 -17.72 19.13 -22.70
CA ASN A 358 -18.45 20.38 -22.49
C ASN A 358 -17.50 21.47 -21.98
N CYS A 359 -16.92 22.22 -22.92
CA CYS A 359 -16.12 23.39 -22.62
C CYS A 359 -17.01 24.63 -22.45
N TYR A 360 -17.16 25.11 -21.22
CA TYR A 360 -17.79 26.40 -20.93
C TYR A 360 -17.16 27.01 -19.67
N ASP A 361 -17.37 28.31 -19.49
CA ASP A 361 -17.06 29.01 -18.25
C ASP A 361 -18.23 28.84 -17.26
N GLU A 362 -17.94 28.42 -16.03
CA GLU A 362 -18.91 28.27 -14.95
C GLU A 362 -19.26 29.61 -14.28
N ASN A 363 -18.55 30.69 -14.64
CA ASN A 363 -18.79 32.04 -14.11
C ASN A 363 -18.75 33.08 -15.23
N ASP A 364 -19.74 33.97 -15.25
CA ASP A 364 -19.86 35.04 -16.25
C ASP A 364 -18.67 36.03 -16.22
N ASN A 365 -17.92 36.09 -15.11
CA ASN A 365 -16.74 36.95 -14.97
C ASN A 365 -15.46 36.33 -15.52
N CYS A 366 -15.47 35.05 -15.91
CA CYS A 366 -14.30 34.34 -16.43
C CYS A 366 -13.57 35.08 -17.58
N PRO A 367 -14.26 35.70 -18.56
CA PRO A 367 -13.60 36.47 -19.60
C PRO A 367 -12.90 37.74 -19.08
N GLY A 368 -13.41 38.31 -17.99
CA GLY A 368 -12.81 39.46 -17.30
C GLY A 368 -11.54 39.03 -16.57
N TRP A 369 -11.63 38.00 -15.75
CA TRP A 369 -10.50 37.47 -14.98
C TRP A 369 -9.38 36.94 -15.89
N SER A 370 -9.72 36.27 -16.99
CA SER A 370 -8.74 35.86 -17.99
C SER A 370 -7.98 37.06 -18.58
N ARG A 371 -8.68 38.14 -18.95
CA ARG A 371 -8.05 39.39 -19.43
C ARG A 371 -7.15 40.06 -18.38
N SER A 372 -7.41 39.84 -17.10
CA SER A 372 -6.58 40.33 -15.99
C SER A 372 -5.36 39.47 -15.68
N GLY A 373 -5.14 38.39 -16.44
CA GLY A 373 -4.03 37.44 -16.26
C GLY A 373 -4.25 36.47 -15.09
N GLU A 374 -5.50 36.24 -14.69
CA GLU A 374 -5.80 35.30 -13.60
C GLU A 374 -5.56 33.86 -14.01
N CYS A 375 -5.54 33.54 -15.31
CA CYS A 375 -5.18 32.21 -15.77
C CYS A 375 -3.75 31.82 -15.37
N GLU A 376 -2.83 32.79 -15.31
CA GLU A 376 -1.46 32.58 -14.81
C GLU A 376 -1.32 32.82 -13.31
N LYS A 377 -2.05 33.79 -12.75
CA LYS A 377 -1.95 34.17 -11.32
C LYS A 377 -2.73 33.24 -10.39
N ASN A 378 -3.84 32.68 -10.86
CA ASN A 378 -4.76 31.84 -10.10
C ASN A 378 -5.19 30.59 -10.91
N PRO A 379 -4.23 29.76 -11.32
CA PRO A 379 -4.49 28.65 -12.24
C PRO A 379 -5.44 27.60 -11.65
N ALA A 380 -5.38 27.33 -10.34
CA ALA A 380 -6.23 26.32 -9.72
C ALA A 380 -7.74 26.64 -9.88
N TYR A 381 -8.13 27.89 -9.62
CA TYR A 381 -9.53 28.31 -9.77
C TYR A 381 -9.89 28.52 -11.24
N MET A 382 -9.02 29.19 -11.98
CA MET A 382 -9.30 29.64 -13.35
C MET A 382 -9.33 28.49 -14.34
N LEU A 383 -8.44 27.51 -14.21
CA LEU A 383 -8.44 26.33 -15.08
C LEU A 383 -9.59 25.36 -14.77
N TRP A 384 -10.25 25.50 -13.61
CA TRP A 384 -11.44 24.72 -13.26
C TRP A 384 -12.74 25.41 -13.70
N ASN A 385 -12.94 26.66 -13.28
CA ASN A 385 -14.20 27.38 -13.48
C ASN A 385 -14.23 28.18 -14.78
N CYS A 386 -13.07 28.53 -15.34
CA CYS A 386 -12.95 29.46 -16.46
C CYS A 386 -12.23 28.82 -17.65
N ARG A 387 -12.54 27.55 -17.91
CA ARG A 387 -11.85 26.69 -18.90
C ARG A 387 -11.88 27.28 -20.31
N LEU A 388 -13.01 27.83 -20.73
CA LEU A 388 -13.16 28.46 -22.04
C LEU A 388 -12.33 29.75 -22.10
N SER A 389 -12.48 30.61 -21.09
CA SER A 389 -11.75 31.88 -21.00
C SER A 389 -10.24 31.73 -20.86
N CYS A 390 -9.76 30.68 -20.19
CA CYS A 390 -8.33 30.37 -20.05
C CYS A 390 -7.78 29.49 -21.16
N ARG A 391 -8.53 29.34 -22.27
CA ARG A 391 -8.09 28.63 -23.48
C ARG A 391 -7.67 27.18 -23.23
N GLN A 392 -8.29 26.53 -22.24
CA GLN A 392 -8.00 25.13 -21.88
C GLN A 392 -8.76 24.11 -22.71
N CYS A 393 -9.53 24.58 -23.69
CA CYS A 393 -10.38 23.74 -24.52
C CYS A 393 -9.77 23.50 -25.89
N THR A 394 -9.78 22.24 -26.33
CA THR A 394 -9.45 21.86 -27.70
C THR A 394 -10.69 22.03 -28.58
N ARG A 395 -10.57 22.76 -29.70
CA ARG A 395 -11.64 22.86 -30.70
C ARG A 395 -11.77 21.51 -31.41
N THR A 396 -12.82 20.74 -31.12
CA THR A 396 -13.26 19.70 -32.05
C THR A 396 -14.07 20.37 -33.16
N THR A 397 -13.77 20.05 -34.41
CA THR A 397 -14.40 20.63 -35.62
C THR A 397 -15.82 20.10 -35.88
N ALA A 398 -16.54 19.73 -34.82
CA ALA A 398 -17.87 19.13 -34.91
C ALA A 398 -18.76 19.61 -33.76
N ASP A 399 -19.04 20.91 -33.72
CA ASP A 399 -20.29 21.38 -33.13
C ASP A 399 -20.78 22.65 -33.85
N PRO A 400 -21.89 22.60 -34.60
CA PRO A 400 -22.39 23.71 -35.39
C PRO A 400 -23.39 24.55 -34.60
N LEU A 401 -22.94 25.38 -33.66
CA LEU A 401 -23.67 26.54 -33.09
C LEU A 401 -22.57 27.50 -32.60
N VAL A 402 -22.34 28.70 -33.13
CA VAL A 402 -23.18 29.91 -33.27
C VAL A 402 -22.35 30.82 -34.24
N GLY A 403 -22.89 31.46 -35.28
CA GLY A 403 -23.88 32.54 -35.21
C GLY A 403 -23.19 33.88 -35.06
#